data_AF-A0A7Y3PG41-F1
#
_entry.id   AF-A0A7Y3PG41-F1
#
_cell.length_a   1.000
_cell.length_b   1.000
_cell.length_c   1.000
_cell.angle_alpha   90.00
_cell.angle_beta   90.00
_cell.angle_gamma   90.00
#
_symmetry.space_group_name_H-M   'P 1'
#
loop_
_entity.id
_entity.type
_entity.pdbx_description
1 polymer ?
#
loop_
_entity_poly.entity_id
_entity_poly.type
_entity_poly.pdbx_seq_one_letter_code
_entity_poly.pdbx_strand_id
1 'polypeptide(L)'
;MIPEYKSDILRRLKTVKGHVNGVLSMVEGDRYCPDVMAQVAALQASLEKVNRTLLRNHLETCVSEAIQTGNGKEKIDELLESLRFNTSLTDLRGIGGDIPLIGDGRGCVHCGGVVEDVKAES
;
A
#
# COMPACT_ATOMS: atom_id res chain seq x y z
N MET A 1 2.71 3.77 21.61
CA MET A 1 1.86 3.90 20.39
C MET A 1 0.56 4.56 20.77
N ILE A 2 0.09 5.50 19.96
CA ILE A 2 -1.21 6.14 20.07
C ILE A 2 -2.31 5.08 19.84
N PRO A 3 -3.38 5.03 20.66
CA PRO A 3 -4.39 3.98 20.60
C PRO A 3 -5.05 3.81 19.23
N GLU A 4 -5.33 4.92 18.54
CA GLU A 4 -5.94 4.92 17.20
C GLU A 4 -5.05 4.19 16.18
N TYR A 5 -3.77 4.56 16.07
CA TYR A 5 -2.83 3.87 15.17
C TYR A 5 -2.66 2.40 15.53
N LYS A 6 -2.56 2.07 16.82
CA LYS A 6 -2.47 0.67 17.26
C LYS A 6 -3.65 -0.14 16.75
N SER A 7 -4.87 0.39 16.87
CA SER A 7 -6.09 -0.29 16.43
C SER A 7 -6.12 -0.49 14.90
N ASP A 8 -5.73 0.53 14.13
CA ASP A 8 -5.66 0.47 12.66
C ASP A 8 -4.59 -0.53 12.18
N ILE A 9 -3.40 -0.49 12.77
CA ILE A 9 -2.29 -1.42 12.49
C ILE A 9 -2.75 -2.85 12.73
N LEU A 10 -3.35 -3.14 13.90
CA LEU A 10 -3.84 -4.47 14.23
C LEU A 10 -4.92 -4.95 13.25
N ARG A 11 -5.84 -4.07 12.85
CA ARG A 11 -6.87 -4.39 11.85
C ARG A 11 -6.24 -4.77 10.51
N ARG A 12 -5.30 -3.96 10.01
CA ARG A 12 -4.61 -4.22 8.73
C ARG A 12 -3.78 -5.49 8.77
N LEU A 13 -3.05 -5.73 9.85
CA LEU A 13 -2.25 -6.95 10.02
C LEU A 13 -3.13 -8.21 10.04
N LYS A 14 -4.34 -8.15 10.62
CA LYS A 14 -5.31 -9.26 10.56
C LYS A 14 -5.76 -9.53 9.11
N THR A 15 -6.00 -8.48 8.32
CA THR A 15 -6.32 -8.62 6.90
C THR A 15 -5.15 -9.23 6.12
N VAL A 16 -3.92 -8.72 6.34
CA VAL A 16 -2.70 -9.27 5.72
C VAL A 16 -2.54 -10.75 6.05
N LYS A 17 -2.76 -11.15 7.31
CA LYS A 17 -2.73 -12.56 7.70
C LYS A 17 -3.70 -13.41 6.88
N GLY A 18 -4.94 -12.95 6.69
CA GLY A 18 -5.92 -13.63 5.85
C GLY A 18 -5.48 -13.73 4.38
N HIS A 19 -4.85 -12.67 3.86
CA HIS A 19 -4.33 -12.64 2.50
C HIS A 19 -3.13 -13.57 2.30
N VAL A 20 -2.22 -13.68 3.29
CA VAL A 20 -1.12 -14.66 3.29
C VAL A 20 -1.67 -16.07 3.22
N ASN A 21 -2.70 -16.39 4.01
CA ASN A 21 -3.37 -17.70 3.94
C ASN A 21 -3.95 -17.97 2.55
N GLY A 22 -4.55 -16.96 1.91
CA GLY A 22 -5.05 -17.09 0.53
C GLY A 22 -3.94 -17.41 -0.47
N VAL A 23 -2.79 -16.74 -0.36
CA VAL A 23 -1.61 -17.03 -1.21
C VAL A 23 -1.06 -18.43 -0.96
N LEU A 24 -0.99 -18.87 0.29
CA LEU A 24 -0.59 -20.24 0.64
C LEU A 24 -1.49 -21.26 -0.08
N SER A 25 -2.81 -21.12 0.01
CA SER A 25 -3.75 -22.01 -0.67
C SER A 25 -3.63 -21.96 -2.20
N MET A 26 -3.24 -20.81 -2.78
CA MET A 26 -2.97 -20.74 -4.22
C MET A 26 -1.73 -21.54 -4.62
N VAL A 27 -0.68 -21.50 -3.80
CA VAL A 27 0.55 -22.28 -4.05
C VAL A 27 0.30 -23.77 -3.86
N GLU A 28 -0.38 -24.16 -2.77
CA GLU A 28 -0.75 -25.56 -2.51
C GLU A 28 -1.65 -26.14 -3.62
N GLY A 29 -2.47 -25.29 -4.25
CA GLY A 29 -3.33 -25.67 -5.37
C GLY A 29 -2.70 -25.50 -6.75
N ASP A 30 -1.37 -25.37 -6.85
CA ASP A 30 -0.61 -25.22 -8.10
C ASP A 30 -1.19 -24.17 -9.05
N ARG A 31 -1.66 -23.03 -8.50
CA ARG A 31 -2.25 -21.94 -9.28
C ARG A 31 -1.21 -21.29 -10.19
N TYR A 32 -1.70 -20.74 -11.31
CA TYR A 32 -0.87 -20.10 -12.32
C TYR A 32 0.03 -19.01 -11.70
N CYS A 33 1.34 -19.13 -11.91
CA CYS A 33 2.34 -18.35 -11.19
C CYS A 33 2.13 -16.83 -11.30
N PRO A 34 1.78 -16.25 -12.46
CA PRO A 34 1.45 -14.82 -12.56
C PRO A 34 0.32 -14.36 -11.63
N ASP A 35 -0.71 -15.17 -11.40
CA ASP A 35 -1.79 -14.84 -10.47
C ASP A 35 -1.28 -14.80 -9.03
N VAL A 36 -0.43 -15.78 -8.66
CA VAL A 36 0.21 -15.83 -7.34
C VAL A 36 1.11 -14.61 -7.14
N MET A 37 1.92 -14.25 -8.14
CA MET A 37 2.78 -13.07 -8.11
C MET A 37 1.97 -11.78 -7.94
N ALA A 38 0.83 -11.65 -8.62
CA ALA A 38 -0.07 -10.50 -8.47
C ALA A 38 -0.62 -10.40 -7.03
N GLN A 39 -0.96 -11.52 -6.39
CA GLN A 39 -1.39 -11.52 -4.99
C GLN A 39 -0.28 -11.18 -4.02
N VAL A 40 0.96 -11.63 -4.27
CA VAL A 40 2.14 -11.24 -3.48
C VAL A 40 2.40 -9.74 -3.59
N ALA A 41 2.27 -9.15 -4.78
CA ALA A 41 2.39 -7.70 -4.95
C ALA A 41 1.32 -6.93 -4.16
N ALA A 42 0.08 -7.44 -4.14
CA ALA A 42 -1.00 -6.84 -3.34
C ALA A 42 -0.75 -6.97 -1.81
N LEU A 43 -0.12 -8.06 -1.36
CA LEU A 43 0.35 -8.22 0.02
C LEU A 43 1.41 -7.17 0.38
N GLN A 44 2.41 -6.98 -0.49
CA GLN A 44 3.46 -5.97 -0.30
C GLN A 44 2.86 -4.56 -0.18
N ALA A 45 1.91 -4.19 -1.05
CA ALA A 45 1.22 -2.91 -0.98
C ALA A 45 0.39 -2.74 0.32
N SER A 46 -0.14 -3.84 0.87
CA SER A 46 -0.87 -3.82 2.13
C SER A 46 0.06 -3.63 3.33
N LEU A 47 1.22 -4.27 3.32
CA LEU A 47 2.27 -4.10 4.32
C LEU A 47 2.85 -2.68 4.30
N GLU A 48 3.03 -2.09 3.11
CA GLU A 48 3.48 -0.70 2.98
C GLU A 48 2.54 0.28 3.71
N LYS A 49 1.22 0.06 3.62
CA LYS A 49 0.24 0.87 4.38
C LYS A 49 0.41 0.73 5.88
N VAL A 50 0.74 -0.47 6.38
CA VAL A 50 1.03 -0.71 7.80
C VAL A 50 2.30 0.03 8.22
N ASN A 51 3.36 -0.05 7.42
CA ASN A 51 4.62 0.62 7.68
C ASN A 51 4.47 2.14 7.74
N ARG A 52 3.67 2.74 6.84
CA ARG A 52 3.36 4.18 6.90
C ARG A 52 2.65 4.59 8.19
N THR A 53 1.69 3.80 8.66
CA THR A 53 1.00 4.06 9.94
C THR A 53 1.95 3.92 11.13
N LEU A 54 2.82 2.90 11.13
CA LEU A 54 3.85 2.71 12.16
C LEU A 54 4.84 3.88 12.20
N LEU A 55 5.33 4.32 11.04
CA LEU A 55 6.24 5.45 10.90
C LEU A 55 5.60 6.73 11.44
N ARG A 56 4.36 7.03 11.04
CA ARG A 56 3.60 8.17 11.56
C ARG A 56 3.50 8.14 13.08
N ASN A 57 3.11 6.99 13.65
CA ASN A 57 3.08 6.83 15.10
C ASN A 57 4.46 7.13 15.72
N HIS A 58 5.54 6.59 15.16
CA HIS A 58 6.88 6.75 15.72
C HIS A 58 7.35 8.21 15.69
N LEU A 59 7.05 8.93 14.62
CA LEU A 59 7.32 10.37 14.49
C LEU A 59 6.56 11.18 15.56
N GLU A 60 5.26 10.89 15.72
CA GLU A 60 4.39 11.63 16.65
C GLU A 60 4.67 11.29 18.13
N THR A 61 5.26 10.13 18.43
CA THR A 61 5.60 9.74 19.81
C THR A 61 7.10 9.87 20.10
N CYS A 62 7.91 8.93 19.60
CA CYS A 62 9.28 8.75 20.08
C CYS A 62 10.21 9.85 19.57
N VAL A 63 10.06 10.26 18.31
CA VAL A 63 10.89 11.33 17.73
C VAL A 63 10.48 12.68 18.31
N SER A 64 9.18 12.98 18.37
CA SER A 64 8.68 14.23 18.96
C SER A 64 9.15 14.41 20.41
N GLU A 65 9.08 13.37 21.23
CA GLU A 65 9.58 13.38 22.61
C GLU A 65 11.11 13.55 22.68
N ALA A 66 11.86 12.86 21.81
CA ALA A 66 13.31 12.99 21.76
C ALA A 66 13.76 14.41 21.38
N ILE A 67 13.06 15.06 20.45
CA ILE A 67 13.33 16.47 20.08
C ILE A 67 13.10 17.39 21.28
N GLN A 68 11.99 17.21 22.01
CA GLN A 68 11.65 18.03 23.18
C GLN A 68 12.64 17.85 24.34
N THR A 69 13.24 16.66 24.47
CA THR A 69 14.20 16.31 25.53
C THR A 69 15.67 16.53 25.14
N GLY A 70 15.94 17.04 23.94
CA GLY A 70 17.30 17.34 23.46
C GLY A 70 18.04 16.15 22.81
N ASN A 71 17.42 14.98 22.72
CA ASN A 71 17.99 13.75 22.13
C ASN A 71 17.50 13.49 20.69
N GLY A 72 17.02 14.54 20.00
CA GLY A 72 16.37 14.42 18.70
C GLY A 72 17.27 13.81 17.63
N LYS A 73 18.55 14.18 17.61
CA LYS A 73 19.52 13.69 16.61
C LYS A 73 19.70 12.18 16.68
N GLU A 74 19.95 11.64 17.86
CA GLU A 74 20.16 10.20 18.06
C GLU A 74 18.93 9.39 17.66
N LYS A 75 17.73 9.89 18.01
CA LYS A 75 16.48 9.20 17.67
C LYS A 75 16.17 9.26 16.16
N ILE A 76 16.53 10.36 15.49
CA ILE A 76 16.42 10.46 14.02
C ILE A 76 17.38 9.50 13.34
N ASP A 77 18.64 9.40 13.80
CA ASP A 77 19.62 8.49 13.23
C ASP A 77 19.19 7.02 13.38
N GLU A 78 18.62 6.65 14.55
CA GLU A 78 18.02 5.33 14.79
C GLU A 78 16.85 5.03 13.84
N LEU A 79 15.99 6.03 13.59
CA LEU A 79 14.88 5.90 12.65
C LEU A 79 15.40 5.69 11.22
N LEU A 80 16.41 6.45 10.79
CA LEU A 80 17.01 6.31 9.46
C LEU A 80 17.64 4.93 9.25
N GLU A 81 18.29 4.36 10.28
CA GLU A 81 18.78 2.98 10.23
C GLU A 81 17.64 1.98 10.03
N SER A 82 16.53 2.17 10.76
CA SER A 82 15.34 1.31 10.66
C SER A 82 14.64 1.39 9.30
N LEU A 83 14.77 2.53 8.60
CA LEU A 83 14.17 2.74 7.29
C LEU A 83 14.94 2.09 6.13
N ARG A 84 16.17 1.60 6.34
CA ARG A 84 16.96 0.89 5.32
C ARG A 84 16.26 -0.35 4.76
N PHE A 85 15.36 -0.95 5.55
CA PHE A 85 14.58 -2.12 5.14
C PHE A 85 13.30 -1.74 4.36
N ASN A 86 12.93 -0.46 4.30
CA ASN A 86 11.81 0.04 3.51
C ASN A 86 12.31 0.65 2.21
N THR A 87 12.53 -0.22 1.22
CA THR A 87 12.91 0.20 -0.14
C THR A 87 11.88 1.15 -0.75
N SER A 88 10.59 0.95 -0.50
CA SER A 88 9.51 1.87 -0.91
C SER A 88 9.62 3.31 -0.38
N LEU A 89 10.28 3.53 0.76
CA LEU A 89 10.40 4.85 1.40
C LEU A 89 11.77 5.50 1.19
N THR A 90 12.80 4.72 0.83
CA THR A 90 14.19 5.19 0.71
C THR A 90 14.82 4.90 -0.65
N ASP A 91 14.25 4.00 -1.45
CA ASP A 91 14.67 3.73 -2.83
C ASP A 91 13.91 4.64 -3.80
N LEU A 92 14.50 5.82 -4.06
CA LEU A 92 13.97 6.78 -5.03
C LEU A 92 14.09 6.29 -6.49
N ARG A 93 14.66 5.10 -6.75
CA ARG A 93 14.73 4.52 -8.10
C ARG A 93 13.36 4.14 -8.67
N GLY A 94 12.30 4.11 -7.84
CA GLY A 94 10.92 3.80 -8.25
C GLY A 94 9.98 4.99 -8.45
N ILE A 95 10.44 6.24 -8.30
CA ILE A 95 9.58 7.44 -8.45
C ILE A 95 9.54 7.96 -9.90
N GLY A 96 10.04 7.18 -10.86
CA GLY A 96 9.92 7.46 -12.29
C GLY A 96 9.81 6.15 -13.07
N GLY A 97 8.59 5.80 -13.49
CA GLY A 97 8.34 4.66 -14.37
C GLY A 97 6.95 4.08 -14.15
N ASP A 98 6.12 4.19 -15.18
CA ASP A 98 4.72 3.80 -15.23
C ASP A 98 4.46 2.38 -14.70
N ILE A 99 3.51 2.27 -13.77
CA ILE A 99 2.82 1.00 -13.50
C ILE A 99 1.63 0.95 -14.47
N PRO A 100 1.63 0.11 -15.51
CA PRO A 100 0.45 -0.10 -16.31
C PRO A 100 -0.55 -0.86 -15.46
N LEU A 101 -1.64 -0.18 -15.06
CA LEU A 101 -2.80 -0.86 -14.51
C LEU A 101 -3.38 -1.75 -15.60
N ILE A 102 -3.53 -3.04 -15.29
CA ILE A 102 -4.11 -4.09 -16.13
C ILE A 102 -5.44 -3.60 -16.74
N GLY A 103 -5.52 -3.63 -18.06
CA GLY A 103 -6.71 -3.38 -18.85
C GLY A 103 -6.78 -4.37 -20.01
N ASP A 104 -7.12 -5.62 -19.72
CA ASP A 104 -7.45 -6.61 -20.73
C ASP A 104 -8.71 -6.14 -21.46
N GLY A 105 -8.52 -5.56 -22.65
CA GLY A 105 -9.58 -5.16 -23.57
C GLY A 105 -10.46 -6.32 -24.02
N ARG A 106 -11.34 -6.78 -23.14
CA ARG A 106 -12.48 -7.64 -23.48
C ARG A 106 -13.75 -6.84 -23.18
N GLY A 107 -14.34 -6.34 -24.26
CA GLY A 107 -15.50 -5.48 -24.23
C GLY A 107 -16.75 -6.14 -23.67
N CYS A 108 -17.57 -5.31 -23.01
CA CYS A 108 -19.01 -5.46 -23.10
C CYS A 108 -19.45 -4.75 -24.38
N VAL A 109 -19.68 -5.55 -25.42
CA VAL A 109 -20.50 -5.20 -26.57
C VAL A 109 -21.95 -5.04 -26.12
N HIS A 110 -22.57 -3.94 -26.58
CA HIS A 110 -24.01 -3.73 -26.70
C HIS A 110 -24.75 -3.06 -25.51
N CYS A 111 -24.87 -1.74 -25.60
CA CYS A 111 -26.14 -1.06 -25.34
C CYS A 111 -26.40 -0.11 -26.51
N GLY A 112 -27.24 -0.54 -27.46
CA GLY A 112 -27.88 0.37 -28.41
C GLY A 112 -28.85 1.29 -27.67
N GLY A 113 -28.95 2.54 -28.11
CA GLY A 113 -29.91 3.50 -27.56
C GLY A 113 -29.60 4.95 -27.91
N VAL A 114 -29.86 5.31 -29.17
CA VAL A 114 -30.28 6.64 -29.69
C VAL A 114 -29.52 7.88 -29.20
N VAL A 115 -28.71 8.43 -30.11
CA VAL A 115 -28.39 9.87 -30.13
C VAL A 115 -29.62 10.62 -30.65
N GLU A 116 -30.26 11.44 -29.82
CA GLU A 116 -31.14 12.50 -30.30
C GLU A 116 -30.40 13.84 -30.28
N ASP A 117 -30.27 14.42 -31.47
CA ASP A 117 -29.93 15.81 -31.72
C ASP A 117 -30.85 16.75 -30.92
N VAL A 118 -30.26 17.68 -30.16
CA VAL A 118 -30.97 18.90 -29.75
C VAL A 118 -30.22 20.12 -30.28
N LYS A 119 -30.85 20.68 -31.31
CA LYS A 119 -30.58 21.94 -32.00
C LYS A 119 -30.68 23.14 -31.07
N ALA A 120 -30.02 24.20 -31.52
CA ALA A 120 -30.07 25.57 -31.04
C ALA A 120 -31.47 26.19 -30.86
N GLU A 121 -31.59 27.02 -29.82
CA GLU A 121 -32.48 28.20 -29.66
C GLU A 121 -31.83 29.08 -28.57
N SER A 122 -31.86 30.40 -28.50
CA SER A 122 -32.09 31.55 -29.39
C SER A 122 -31.53 32.76 -28.62
#